data_AF-A0A1F9B3A5-F1
#
_entry.id   AF-A0A1F9B3A5-F1
#
_cell.length_a   1.000
_cell.length_b   1.000
_cell.length_c   1.000
_cell.angle_alpha   90.00
_cell.angle_beta   90.00
_cell.angle_gamma   90.00
#
_symmetry.space_group_name_H-M   'P 1'
#
loop_
_entity.id
_entity.type
_entity.pdbx_description
1 polymer ?
#
loop_
_entity_poly.entity_id
_entity_poly.type
_entity_poly.pdbx_seq_one_letter_code
_entity_poly.pdbx_strand_id
1 'polypeptide(L)'
;MLTLTEQINKRNWWHSPPADKKAYRKRGIFLASSYKECEFYGRPLNKPIKVSVSNPLVDTEENVIRLLFGDDSPQMSAHMALKAGGAREPLKVRFKLDKDLFSAAKGNNYDAIAIVTEKGLEKVRNCRLPKSVELNVLDIENGIFIKRTGYLK
;
A
#
# COMPACT_ATOMS: atom_id res chain seq x y z
N MET A 1 -17.22 12.68 -13.54
CA MET A 1 -16.07 11.74 -13.61
C MET A 1 -15.66 11.45 -12.17
N LEU A 2 -15.32 10.20 -11.84
CA LEU A 2 -14.95 9.88 -10.47
C LEU A 2 -13.56 10.38 -10.12
N THR A 3 -13.35 10.89 -8.92
CA THR A 3 -12.01 11.19 -8.39
C THR A 3 -11.21 9.90 -8.20
N LEU A 4 -9.89 9.99 -8.05
CA LEU A 4 -9.05 8.82 -7.75
C LEU A 4 -9.47 8.15 -6.44
N THR A 5 -9.76 8.94 -5.40
CA THR A 5 -10.26 8.47 -4.11
C THR A 5 -11.57 7.69 -4.26
N GLU A 6 -12.53 8.21 -5.05
CA GLU A 6 -13.78 7.49 -5.33
C GLU A 6 -13.55 6.18 -6.08
N GLN A 7 -12.59 6.15 -7.01
CA GLN A 7 -12.22 4.93 -7.74
C GLN A 7 -11.57 3.89 -6.82
N ILE A 8 -10.72 4.33 -5.88
CA ILE A 8 -10.12 3.46 -4.85
C ILE A 8 -11.21 2.85 -3.96
N ASN A 9 -12.14 3.68 -3.45
CA ASN A 9 -13.21 3.23 -2.56
C ASN A 9 -14.22 2.28 -3.24
N LYS A 10 -14.48 2.47 -4.55
CA LYS A 10 -15.38 1.58 -5.31
C LYS A 10 -14.76 0.22 -5.65
N ARG A 11 -13.44 0.11 -5.67
CA ARG A 11 -12.73 -1.12 -6.07
C ARG A 11 -12.95 -2.25 -5.06
N ASN A 12 -12.79 -3.48 -5.52
CA ASN A 12 -12.69 -4.68 -4.68
C ASN A 12 -11.22 -4.94 -4.42
N TRP A 13 -10.82 -4.97 -3.15
CA TRP A 13 -9.43 -5.13 -2.75
C TRP A 13 -9.19 -6.52 -2.21
N TRP A 14 -8.06 -7.14 -2.56
CA TRP A 14 -7.72 -8.48 -2.09
C TRP A 14 -6.61 -8.40 -1.06
N HIS A 15 -6.71 -9.23 -0.03
CA HIS A 15 -5.79 -9.22 1.10
C HIS A 15 -5.33 -10.63 1.42
N SER A 16 -4.03 -10.80 1.66
CA SER A 16 -3.48 -11.99 2.28
C SER A 16 -3.05 -11.62 3.71
N PRO A 17 -3.71 -12.16 4.74
CA PRO A 17 -3.35 -11.86 6.12
C PRO A 17 -1.88 -12.23 6.41
N PRO A 18 -1.10 -11.35 7.03
CA PRO A 18 0.25 -11.68 7.47
C PRO A 18 0.18 -12.71 8.61
N ALA A 19 1.24 -13.51 8.73
CA ALA A 19 1.39 -14.44 9.85
C ALA A 19 1.40 -13.71 11.22
N ASP A 20 2.13 -12.59 11.32
CA ASP A 20 2.10 -11.72 12.50
C ASP A 20 0.99 -10.67 12.36
N LYS A 21 -0.11 -10.82 13.12
CA LYS A 21 -1.20 -9.83 13.17
C LYS A 21 -0.74 -8.46 13.67
N LYS A 22 0.36 -8.37 14.44
CA LYS A 22 0.92 -7.07 14.86
C LYS A 22 1.51 -6.30 13.68
N ALA A 23 1.69 -6.91 12.51
CA ALA A 23 2.13 -6.24 11.30
C ALA A 23 1.21 -5.08 10.92
N TYR A 24 -0.11 -5.21 11.08
CA TYR A 24 -1.04 -4.13 10.73
C TYR A 24 -0.70 -2.84 11.48
N ARG A 25 -0.52 -2.92 12.79
CA ARG A 25 -0.16 -1.75 13.62
C ARG A 25 1.20 -1.14 13.29
N LYS A 26 2.12 -1.92 12.70
CA LYS A 26 3.48 -1.47 12.39
C LYS A 26 3.58 -0.83 11.01
N ARG A 27 2.79 -1.29 10.05
CA ARG A 27 3.01 -0.98 8.63
C ARG A 27 1.74 -0.86 7.78
N GLY A 28 0.56 -0.87 8.40
CA GLY A 28 -0.72 -0.77 7.71
C GLY A 28 -1.21 -2.10 7.12
N ILE A 29 -2.27 -2.02 6.33
CA ILE A 29 -2.91 -3.17 5.69
C ILE A 29 -2.68 -3.09 4.19
N PHE A 30 -1.88 -4.04 3.69
CA PHE A 30 -1.53 -4.15 2.27
C PHE A 30 -2.60 -4.91 1.50
N LEU A 31 -3.00 -4.35 0.36
CA LEU A 31 -4.08 -4.81 -0.48
C LEU A 31 -3.67 -4.78 -1.93
N ALA A 32 -4.12 -5.77 -2.70
CA ALA A 32 -3.89 -5.83 -4.13
C ALA A 32 -5.19 -5.60 -4.91
N SER A 33 -5.08 -5.04 -6.11
CA SER A 33 -6.20 -4.81 -7.03
C SER A 33 -6.83 -6.09 -7.59
N SER A 34 -6.15 -7.23 -7.50
CA SER A 34 -6.66 -8.53 -7.97
C SER A 34 -6.26 -9.68 -7.06
N TYR A 35 -7.03 -10.78 -7.11
CA TYR A 35 -6.72 -12.00 -6.37
C TYR A 35 -5.34 -12.53 -6.74
N LYS A 36 -5.05 -12.60 -8.05
CA LYS A 36 -3.78 -13.12 -8.58
C LYS A 36 -2.56 -12.33 -8.13
N GLU A 37 -2.65 -11.01 -8.08
CA GLU A 37 -1.57 -10.18 -7.53
C GLU A 37 -1.39 -10.43 -6.02
N CYS A 38 -2.49 -10.62 -5.31
CA CYS A 38 -2.45 -10.92 -3.88
C CYS A 38 -1.80 -12.28 -3.56
N GLU A 39 -1.89 -13.26 -4.47
CA GLU A 39 -1.30 -14.59 -4.29
C GLU A 39 0.22 -14.57 -4.17
N PHE A 40 0.88 -13.55 -4.72
CA PHE A 40 2.33 -13.36 -4.57
C PHE A 40 2.73 -13.23 -3.09
N TYR A 41 1.86 -12.65 -2.25
CA TYR A 41 2.12 -12.40 -0.83
C TYR A 41 1.66 -13.54 0.09
N GLY A 42 0.94 -14.52 -0.43
CA GLY A 42 0.36 -15.62 0.34
C GLY A 42 -1.07 -15.93 -0.08
N ARG A 43 -1.79 -16.76 0.71
CA ARG A 43 -3.18 -17.13 0.40
C ARG A 43 -4.11 -15.92 0.60
N PRO A 44 -4.80 -15.41 -0.44
CA PRO A 44 -5.76 -14.34 -0.27
C PRO A 44 -7.01 -14.80 0.48
N LEU A 45 -7.74 -13.87 1.08
CA LEU A 45 -9.08 -14.12 1.60
C LEU A 45 -10.03 -14.55 0.47
N ASN A 46 -11.03 -15.38 0.79
CA ASN A 46 -12.01 -15.88 -0.18
C ASN A 46 -12.92 -14.78 -0.76
N LYS A 47 -12.98 -13.61 -0.10
CA LYS A 47 -13.78 -12.46 -0.53
C LYS A 47 -12.92 -11.20 -0.50
N PRO A 48 -13.12 -10.28 -1.46
CA PRO A 48 -12.46 -8.99 -1.42
C PRO A 48 -13.00 -8.15 -0.28
N ILE A 49 -12.20 -7.20 0.17
CA ILE A 49 -12.55 -6.21 1.18
C ILE A 49 -12.90 -4.86 0.53
N LYS A 50 -13.69 -4.08 1.26
CA LYS A 50 -14.00 -2.69 0.93
C LYS A 50 -13.21 -1.76 1.85
N VAL A 51 -12.83 -0.61 1.31
CA VAL A 51 -12.03 0.39 2.02
C VAL A 51 -12.78 1.71 2.11
N SER A 52 -12.40 2.52 3.09
CA SER A 52 -12.79 3.93 3.21
C SER A 52 -11.51 4.75 3.27
N VAL A 53 -11.20 5.42 2.16
CA VAL A 53 -10.02 6.25 1.99
C VAL A 53 -10.50 7.64 1.61
N SER A 54 -9.93 8.66 2.22
CA SER A 54 -10.27 10.07 2.03
C SER A 54 -9.09 10.84 1.43
N ASN A 55 -7.86 10.56 1.88
CA ASN A 55 -6.66 11.27 1.46
C ASN A 55 -5.50 10.30 1.11
N PRO A 56 -5.59 9.60 -0.03
CA PRO A 56 -4.53 8.69 -0.46
C PRO A 56 -3.36 9.43 -1.08
N LEU A 57 -2.14 9.02 -0.75
CA LEU A 57 -0.95 9.33 -1.53
C LEU A 57 -0.83 8.34 -2.70
N VAL A 58 -0.98 8.81 -3.94
CA VAL A 58 -0.99 7.95 -5.14
C VAL A 58 0.19 8.28 -6.05
N ASP A 59 1.18 7.39 -6.14
CA ASP A 59 2.32 7.55 -7.06
C ASP A 59 3.07 6.21 -7.23
N THR A 60 4.22 6.21 -7.90
CA THR A 60 5.15 5.09 -7.86
C THR A 60 5.88 5.04 -6.52
N GLU A 61 6.37 3.86 -6.11
CA GLU A 61 7.03 3.72 -4.80
C GLU A 61 8.25 4.63 -4.68
N GLU A 62 9.03 4.77 -5.75
CA GLU A 62 10.19 5.67 -5.79
C GLU A 62 9.78 7.12 -5.53
N ASN A 63 8.72 7.60 -6.21
CA ASN A 63 8.22 8.96 -6.01
C ASN A 63 7.61 9.16 -4.62
N VAL A 64 6.91 8.16 -4.08
CA VAL A 64 6.41 8.21 -2.70
C VAL A 64 7.56 8.34 -1.70
N ILE A 65 8.63 7.57 -1.86
CA ILE A 65 9.81 7.65 -0.98
C ILE A 65 10.49 9.02 -1.12
N ARG A 66 10.69 9.49 -2.35
CA ARG A 66 11.26 10.82 -2.64
C ARG A 66 10.44 11.93 -1.99
N LEU A 67 9.12 11.89 -2.10
CA LEU A 67 8.22 12.88 -1.49
C LEU A 67 8.32 12.88 0.04
N LEU A 68 8.36 11.70 0.67
CA LEU A 68 8.30 11.57 2.12
C LEU A 68 9.65 11.78 2.82
N PHE A 69 10.76 11.50 2.14
CA PHE A 69 12.10 11.47 2.77
C PHE A 69 13.18 12.24 2.02
N GLY A 70 12.98 12.58 0.74
CA GLY A 70 13.99 13.17 -0.14
C GLY A 70 14.84 12.12 -0.88
N ASP A 71 15.57 12.60 -1.89
CA ASP A 71 16.37 11.79 -2.81
C ASP A 71 17.54 11.07 -2.14
N ASP A 72 18.28 11.77 -1.28
CA ASP A 72 19.48 11.22 -0.62
C ASP A 72 19.17 10.47 0.69
N SER A 73 17.91 10.08 0.89
CA SER A 73 17.48 9.44 2.14
C SER A 73 17.98 7.99 2.26
N PRO A 74 18.20 7.49 3.50
CA PRO A 74 18.45 6.07 3.73
C PRO A 74 17.34 5.16 3.18
N GLN A 75 16.09 5.64 3.15
CA GLN A 75 14.93 4.92 2.59
C GLN A 75 15.03 4.77 1.08
N MET A 76 15.45 5.82 0.36
CA MET A 76 15.72 5.75 -1.07
C MET A 76 16.85 4.77 -1.37
N SER A 77 17.94 4.86 -0.61
CA SER A 77 19.07 3.91 -0.72
C SER A 77 18.65 2.47 -0.49
N ALA A 78 17.80 2.22 0.53
CA ALA A 78 17.25 0.90 0.81
C ALA A 78 16.34 0.38 -0.32
N HIS A 79 15.50 1.24 -0.89
CA HIS A 79 14.65 0.89 -2.03
C HIS A 79 15.47 0.50 -3.25
N MET A 80 16.50 1.30 -3.59
CA MET A 80 17.39 1.00 -4.72
C MET A 80 18.14 -0.33 -4.50
N ALA A 81 18.63 -0.60 -3.29
CA ALA A 81 19.27 -1.87 -2.95
C ALA A 81 18.31 -3.07 -3.09
N LEU A 82 17.04 -2.92 -2.69
CA LEU A 82 16.00 -3.95 -2.88
C LEU A 82 15.72 -4.17 -4.36
N LYS A 83 15.53 -3.10 -5.14
CA LYS A 83 15.23 -3.14 -6.58
C LYS A 83 16.37 -3.79 -7.39
N ALA A 84 17.61 -3.54 -7.01
CA ALA A 84 18.79 -4.13 -7.63
C ALA A 84 19.10 -5.56 -7.14
N GLY A 85 18.34 -6.11 -6.18
CA GLY A 85 18.62 -7.42 -5.58
C GLY A 85 19.87 -7.47 -4.71
N GLY A 86 20.44 -6.33 -4.33
CA GLY A 86 21.69 -6.20 -3.56
C GLY A 86 21.50 -6.07 -2.05
N ALA A 87 20.27 -6.01 -1.54
CA ALA A 87 20.00 -5.85 -0.12
C ALA A 87 20.39 -7.10 0.69
N ARG A 88 21.21 -6.90 1.74
CA ARG A 88 21.41 -7.92 2.78
C ARG A 88 20.12 -8.06 3.58
N GLU A 89 19.65 -9.30 3.80
CA GLU A 89 18.37 -9.58 4.47
C GLU A 89 17.17 -8.82 3.84
N PRO A 90 16.82 -9.06 2.56
CA PRO A 90 15.89 -8.21 1.80
C PRO A 90 14.50 -8.08 2.47
N LEU A 91 13.98 -9.13 3.09
CA LEU A 91 12.70 -9.08 3.81
C LEU A 91 12.73 -8.13 5.02
N LYS A 92 13.84 -8.12 5.77
CA LYS A 92 14.01 -7.25 6.93
C LYS A 92 14.12 -5.79 6.50
N VAL A 93 14.86 -5.53 5.43
CA VAL A 93 14.95 -4.19 4.81
C VAL A 93 13.58 -3.73 4.32
N ARG A 94 12.83 -4.61 3.62
CA ARG A 94 11.45 -4.33 3.16
C ARG A 94 10.51 -3.99 4.31
N PHE A 95 10.49 -4.80 5.38
CA PHE A 95 9.62 -4.53 6.52
C PHE A 95 9.98 -3.24 7.27
N LYS A 96 11.27 -2.89 7.33
CA LYS A 96 11.69 -1.59 7.85
C LYS A 96 11.20 -0.45 6.95
N LEU A 97 11.38 -0.56 5.64
CA LEU A 97 10.91 0.45 4.69
C LEU A 97 9.38 0.63 4.74
N ASP A 98 8.61 -0.46 4.83
CA ASP A 98 7.15 -0.42 5.01
C ASP A 98 6.74 0.34 6.27
N LYS A 99 7.45 0.09 7.39
CA LYS A 99 7.19 0.77 8.67
C LYS A 99 7.51 2.26 8.59
N ASP A 100 8.63 2.60 7.96
CA ASP A 100 9.07 3.99 7.80
C ASP A 100 8.05 4.74 6.91
N LEU A 101 7.66 4.15 5.76
CA LEU A 101 6.62 4.68 4.87
C LEU A 101 5.29 4.88 5.57
N PHE A 102 4.83 3.89 6.32
CA PHE A 102 3.60 4.00 7.13
C PHE A 102 3.66 5.18 8.10
N SER A 103 4.78 5.32 8.82
CA SER A 103 4.94 6.36 9.85
C SER A 103 4.99 7.75 9.22
N ALA A 104 5.76 7.91 8.13
CA ALA A 104 5.91 9.19 7.45
C ALA A 104 4.63 9.63 6.74
N ALA A 105 3.97 8.74 6.00
CA ALA A 105 2.72 9.07 5.31
C ALA A 105 1.61 9.43 6.31
N LYS A 106 1.47 8.65 7.39
CA LYS A 106 0.50 8.96 8.45
C LYS A 106 0.81 10.28 9.15
N GLY A 107 2.09 10.57 9.41
CA GLY A 107 2.54 11.86 9.97
C GLY A 107 2.25 13.07 9.07
N ASN A 108 2.10 12.85 7.76
CA ASN A 108 1.70 13.84 6.76
C ASN A 108 0.19 13.84 6.47
N ASN A 109 -0.63 13.25 7.35
CA ASN A 109 -2.10 13.18 7.23
C ASN A 109 -2.64 12.40 6.02
N TYR A 110 -1.83 11.51 5.43
CA TYR A 110 -2.35 10.52 4.48
C TYR A 110 -2.98 9.34 5.25
N ASP A 111 -4.09 8.82 4.72
CA ASP A 111 -4.78 7.65 5.29
C ASP A 111 -4.56 6.36 4.48
N ALA A 112 -3.96 6.49 3.29
CA ALA A 112 -3.52 5.38 2.46
C ALA A 112 -2.32 5.77 1.57
N ILE A 113 -1.57 4.77 1.13
CA ILE A 113 -0.58 4.87 0.05
C ILE A 113 -1.04 3.93 -1.07
N ALA A 114 -1.24 4.44 -2.28
CA ALA A 114 -1.57 3.65 -3.45
C ALA A 114 -0.40 3.66 -4.44
N ILE A 115 0.32 2.55 -4.51
CA ILE A 115 1.46 2.37 -5.39
C ILE A 115 0.99 1.91 -6.78
N VAL A 116 1.46 2.63 -7.80
CA VAL A 116 1.24 2.31 -9.21
C VAL A 116 2.57 2.09 -9.94
N THR A 117 2.51 1.51 -11.13
CA THR A 117 3.67 1.48 -12.04
C THR A 117 3.83 2.81 -12.76
N GLU A 118 4.99 3.06 -13.37
CA GLU A 118 5.22 4.25 -14.22
C GLU A 118 4.15 4.40 -15.32
N LYS A 119 3.82 3.30 -16.01
CA LYS A 119 2.71 3.27 -16.99
C LYS A 119 1.35 3.50 -16.34
N GLY A 120 1.18 3.09 -15.09
CA GLY A 120 -0.02 3.38 -14.30
C GLY A 120 -0.14 4.86 -13.96
N LEU A 121 0.97 5.52 -13.68
CA LEU A 121 1.03 6.95 -13.35
C LEU A 121 0.51 7.83 -14.50
N GLU A 122 0.76 7.46 -15.76
CA GLU A 122 0.15 8.14 -16.91
C GLU A 122 -1.38 8.16 -16.85
N LYS A 123 -2.00 7.09 -16.34
CA LYS A 123 -3.46 7.04 -16.14
C LYS A 123 -3.89 7.88 -14.95
N VAL A 124 -3.13 7.85 -13.87
CA VAL A 124 -3.38 8.66 -12.67
C VAL A 124 -3.38 10.16 -13.02
N ARG A 125 -2.43 10.61 -13.85
CA ARG A 125 -2.38 11.99 -14.38
C ARG A 125 -3.63 12.38 -15.18
N ASN A 126 -4.33 11.40 -15.75
CA ASN A 126 -5.61 11.58 -16.44
C ASN A 126 -6.83 11.26 -15.54
N CYS A 127 -6.66 11.34 -14.22
CA CYS A 127 -7.69 11.04 -13.21
C CYS A 127 -8.29 9.63 -13.34
N ARG A 128 -7.50 8.65 -13.78
CA ARG A 128 -7.93 7.25 -13.95
C ARG A 128 -7.05 6.31 -13.14
N LEU A 129 -7.65 5.54 -12.25
CA LEU A 129 -6.94 4.54 -11.46
C LEU A 129 -6.55 3.35 -12.37
N PRO A 130 -5.27 2.96 -12.46
CA PRO A 130 -4.85 1.84 -13.28
C PRO A 130 -5.41 0.51 -12.77
N LYS A 131 -5.36 -0.53 -13.61
CA LYS A 131 -5.86 -1.87 -13.24
C LYS A 131 -5.06 -2.48 -12.09
N SER A 132 -3.73 -2.40 -12.18
CA SER A 132 -2.79 -2.87 -11.17
C SER A 132 -2.45 -1.72 -10.21
N VAL A 133 -2.77 -1.90 -8.93
CA VAL A 133 -2.50 -0.97 -7.83
C VAL A 133 -2.27 -1.80 -6.57
N GLU A 134 -1.21 -1.48 -5.83
CA GLU A 134 -1.05 -1.91 -4.45
C GLU A 134 -1.53 -0.79 -3.52
N LEU A 135 -2.38 -1.10 -2.55
CA LEU A 135 -2.91 -0.14 -1.61
C LEU A 135 -2.50 -0.52 -0.18
N ASN A 136 -1.81 0.37 0.51
CA ASN A 136 -1.53 0.26 1.93
C ASN A 136 -2.46 1.21 2.70
N VAL A 137 -3.44 0.67 3.42
CA VAL A 137 -4.35 1.45 4.28
C VAL A 137 -3.70 1.69 5.64
N LEU A 138 -3.60 2.96 6.04
CA LEU A 138 -2.88 3.40 7.24
C LEU A 138 -3.83 3.67 8.43
N ASP A 139 -5.10 3.97 8.14
CA ASP A 139 -6.18 3.97 9.14
C ASP A 139 -6.74 2.56 9.30
N ILE A 140 -6.23 1.85 10.30
CA ILE A 140 -6.59 0.44 10.57
C ILE A 140 -7.97 0.32 11.20
N GLU A 141 -8.46 1.37 11.87
CA GLU A 141 -9.70 1.32 12.64
C GLU A 141 -10.92 1.63 11.76
N ASN A 142 -10.80 2.61 10.87
CA ASN A 142 -11.91 3.08 10.04
C ASN A 142 -11.71 2.81 8.55
N GLY A 143 -10.48 2.50 8.12
CA GLY A 143 -10.14 2.42 6.70
C GLY A 143 -10.59 1.13 6.00
N ILE A 144 -11.08 0.12 6.74
CA ILE A 144 -11.55 -1.15 6.16
C ILE A 144 -12.93 -1.54 6.68
N PHE A 145 -13.84 -1.77 5.74
CA PHE A 145 -15.13 -2.39 6.02
C PHE A 145 -15.01 -3.90 5.99
N ILE A 146 -14.58 -4.49 7.09
CA ILE A 146 -14.78 -5.92 7.33
C ILE A 146 -16.15 -6.05 8.00
N LYS A 147 -17.16 -6.61 7.30
CA LYS A 147 -18.39 -7.06 7.98
C LYS A 147 -17.93 -7.94 9.13
N ARG A 148 -18.21 -7.53 10.39
CA ARG A 148 -17.73 -8.15 11.64
C ARG A 148 -17.76 -9.69 11.56
N THR A 149 -16.68 -10.29 11.08
CA THR A 149 -16.38 -11.72 11.19
C THR A 149 -14.98 -11.80 11.75
N GLY A 150 -14.85 -11.63 13.06
CA GLY A 150 -13.78 -12.19 13.91
C GLY A 150 -12.28 -11.97 13.62
N TYR A 151 -11.84 -11.31 12.54
CA TYR A 151 -10.42 -11.35 12.14
C TYR A 151 -9.53 -10.27 12.77
N LEU A 152 -10.12 -9.21 13.36
CA LEU A 152 -9.42 -8.14 14.06
C LEU A 152 -9.93 -8.05 15.51
N LYS A 153 -9.45 -8.96 16.35
CA LYS A 153 -9.29 -8.77 17.79
C LYS A 153 -7.85 -9.16 18.14
#